data_AF-A0A4W5JYT8-F1
#
_entry.id   AF-A0A4W5JYT8-F1
#
_cell.length_a   1.000
_cell.length_b   1.000
_cell.length_c   1.000
_cell.angle_alpha   90.00
_cell.angle_beta   90.00
_cell.angle_gamma   90.00
#
_symmetry.space_group_name_H-M   'P 1'
#
loop_
_entity.id
_entity.type
_entity.pdbx_description
1 polymer ?
#
loop_
_entity_poly.entity_id
_entity_poly.type
_entity_poly.pdbx_seq_one_letter_code
_entity_poly.pdbx_strand_id
1 'polypeptide(L)'
;MNRELIVMSLYSQGLDSAIKRTKCLEYIRPKKVDVALIQETHLKHSDVYRFQNRYYKCVAHSSATNKMKGVLILFDRKRHFQVEGSDHDDAGRFVFVTTVINHSKMCFASIYCPNVPDSNFLSSISKILLDLSEYQLVVGGDFNQVCNSQLDRTHVSCHSQTDQQLWRRETFYSRISVYNIPQNKDVHYHQYSVHCLWSPLIN
;
A
#
# COMPACT_ATOMS: atom_id res chain seq x y z
N MET A 1 -13.95 8.90 21.68
CA MET A 1 -13.37 7.52 21.69
C MET A 1 -12.51 7.37 20.44
N ASN A 2 -11.20 7.19 20.61
CA ASN A 2 -10.29 6.86 19.50
C ASN A 2 -10.51 5.40 19.11
N ARG A 3 -11.27 5.17 18.03
CA ARG A 3 -11.38 3.83 17.42
C ARG A 3 -10.14 3.57 16.56
N GLU A 4 -9.67 2.32 16.58
CA GLU A 4 -8.55 1.82 15.79
C GLU A 4 -8.64 2.25 14.31
N LEU A 5 -7.47 2.40 13.68
CA LEU A 5 -7.36 2.71 12.26
C LEU A 5 -7.39 1.40 11.47
N ILE A 6 -8.33 1.30 10.54
CA ILE A 6 -8.49 0.15 9.65
C ILE A 6 -7.85 0.49 8.31
N VAL A 7 -6.77 -0.21 7.97
CA VAL A 7 -6.05 -0.02 6.71
C VAL A 7 -6.20 -1.26 5.84
N MET A 8 -6.42 -1.06 4.54
CA MET A 8 -6.63 -2.15 3.59
C MET A 8 -5.75 -1.96 2.36
N SER A 9 -5.01 -2.99 1.95
CA SER A 9 -4.32 -3.02 0.66
C SER A 9 -5.11 -3.87 -0.34
N LEU A 10 -5.25 -3.38 -1.57
CA LEU A 10 -6.12 -3.95 -2.61
C LEU A 10 -5.45 -3.93 -3.98
N TYR A 11 -5.46 -5.09 -4.63
CA TYR A 11 -5.14 -5.22 -6.04
C TYR A 11 -6.40 -5.09 -6.89
N SER A 12 -6.54 -4.00 -7.65
CA SER A 12 -7.82 -3.63 -8.27
C SER A 12 -8.09 -4.20 -9.66
N GLN A 13 -7.06 -4.65 -10.39
CA GLN A 13 -7.18 -5.15 -11.78
C GLN A 13 -7.87 -4.14 -12.73
N GLY A 14 -7.48 -2.87 -12.60
CA GLY A 14 -7.96 -1.76 -13.42
C GLY A 14 -9.27 -1.15 -12.91
N LEU A 15 -9.30 0.18 -12.91
CA LEU A 15 -10.43 1.03 -12.46
C LEU A 15 -10.86 2.02 -13.56
N ASP A 16 -10.57 1.66 -14.81
CA ASP A 16 -10.87 2.42 -16.03
C ASP A 16 -12.37 2.66 -16.25
N SER A 17 -13.22 1.68 -15.92
CA SER A 17 -14.68 1.80 -16.03
C SER A 17 -15.33 2.39 -14.77
N ALA A 18 -16.39 3.18 -14.97
CA ALA A 18 -17.17 3.74 -13.87
C ALA A 18 -17.79 2.65 -12.97
N ILE A 19 -18.21 1.54 -13.56
CA ILE A 19 -18.80 0.40 -12.83
C ILE A 19 -17.76 -0.22 -11.88
N LYS A 20 -16.54 -0.48 -12.34
CA LYS A 20 -15.47 -1.02 -11.48
C LYS A 20 -15.12 -0.05 -10.34
N ARG A 21 -15.03 1.25 -10.63
CA ARG A 21 -14.81 2.28 -9.60
C ARG A 21 -15.87 2.25 -8.51
N THR A 22 -17.13 2.24 -8.88
CA THR A 22 -18.24 2.17 -7.93
C THR A 22 -18.18 0.89 -7.11
N LYS A 23 -18.00 -0.27 -7.76
CA LYS A 23 -17.90 -1.57 -7.07
C LYS A 23 -16.74 -1.61 -6.07
N CYS A 24 -15.58 -1.06 -6.41
CA CYS A 24 -14.42 -1.01 -5.51
C CYS A 24 -14.74 -0.16 -4.27
N LEU A 25 -15.32 1.02 -4.45
CA LEU A 25 -15.72 1.90 -3.33
C LEU A 25 -16.83 1.28 -2.46
N GLU A 26 -17.79 0.59 -3.09
CA GLU A 26 -18.85 -0.16 -2.39
C GLU A 26 -18.31 -1.39 -1.66
N TYR A 27 -17.22 -1.99 -2.13
CA TYR A 27 -16.58 -3.12 -1.47
C TYR A 27 -15.84 -2.70 -0.18
N ILE A 28 -15.13 -1.57 -0.18
CA ILE A 28 -14.34 -1.10 0.97
C ILE A 28 -15.20 -0.42 2.04
N ARG A 29 -16.30 0.24 1.66
CA ARG A 29 -17.16 1.00 2.58
C ARG A 29 -17.75 0.18 3.75
N PRO A 30 -18.42 -0.96 3.54
CA PRO A 30 -19.04 -1.71 4.65
C PRO A 30 -17.99 -2.27 5.62
N LYS A 31 -16.74 -2.43 5.16
CA LYS A 31 -15.59 -2.86 5.98
C LYS A 31 -15.02 -1.76 6.88
N LYS A 32 -15.58 -0.55 6.82
CA LYS A 32 -15.16 0.63 7.62
C LYS A 32 -13.68 0.98 7.45
N VAL A 33 -13.14 0.75 6.24
CA VAL A 33 -11.75 1.08 5.89
C VAL A 33 -11.54 2.58 6.04
N ASP A 34 -10.49 2.95 6.74
CA ASP A 34 -10.11 4.35 6.97
C ASP A 34 -9.08 4.81 5.96
N VAL A 35 -8.14 3.92 5.61
CA VAL A 35 -7.14 4.15 4.57
C VAL A 35 -7.10 2.95 3.64
N ALA A 36 -7.25 3.17 2.33
CA ALA A 36 -7.12 2.12 1.32
C ALA A 36 -5.89 2.38 0.44
N LEU A 37 -5.03 1.37 0.32
CA LEU A 37 -3.81 1.35 -0.49
C LEU A 37 -4.09 0.48 -1.72
N ILE A 38 -4.19 1.07 -2.90
CA ILE A 38 -4.73 0.36 -4.06
C ILE A 38 -3.66 0.32 -5.16
N GLN A 39 -3.46 -0.86 -5.73
CA GLN A 39 -2.53 -1.14 -6.83
C GLN A 39 -3.27 -1.52 -8.13
N GLU A 40 -2.56 -1.45 -9.26
CA GLU A 40 -3.05 -1.75 -10.61
C GLU A 40 -4.32 -0.99 -10.99
N THR A 41 -4.34 0.32 -10.73
CA THR A 41 -5.53 1.16 -10.94
C THR A 41 -5.82 1.42 -12.41
N HIS A 42 -4.78 1.45 -13.26
CA HIS A 42 -4.85 1.76 -14.69
C HIS A 42 -5.54 3.11 -15.01
N LEU A 43 -5.57 4.01 -14.03
CA LEU A 43 -6.14 5.35 -14.19
C LEU A 43 -5.14 6.27 -14.90
N LYS A 44 -5.65 7.18 -15.73
CA LYS A 44 -4.87 8.35 -16.17
C LYS A 44 -4.77 9.35 -15.03
N HIS A 45 -3.73 10.17 -15.01
CA HIS A 45 -3.65 11.35 -14.14
C HIS A 45 -4.94 12.19 -14.17
N SER A 46 -5.52 12.42 -15.36
CA SER A 46 -6.76 13.18 -15.53
C SER A 46 -8.01 12.51 -14.93
N ASP A 47 -7.96 11.19 -14.72
CA ASP A 47 -9.10 10.37 -14.28
C ASP A 47 -8.99 9.96 -12.81
N VAL A 48 -7.86 10.17 -12.14
CA VAL A 48 -7.69 9.76 -10.73
C VAL A 48 -8.73 10.40 -9.82
N TYR A 49 -9.02 11.68 -9.99
CA TYR A 49 -10.03 12.38 -9.20
C TYR A 49 -11.47 11.95 -9.50
N ARG A 50 -11.69 11.06 -10.48
CA ARG A 50 -12.97 10.36 -10.68
C ARG A 50 -13.11 9.12 -9.79
N PHE A 51 -12.01 8.65 -9.18
CA PHE A 51 -11.99 7.55 -8.24
C PHE A 51 -12.01 8.05 -6.78
N GLN A 52 -13.11 8.74 -6.45
CA GLN A 52 -13.44 9.22 -5.11
C GLN A 52 -14.95 9.46 -5.05
N ASN A 53 -15.51 9.58 -3.85
CA ASN A 53 -16.93 9.86 -3.65
C ASN A 53 -17.16 10.64 -2.35
N ARG A 54 -18.41 10.77 -1.89
CA ARG A 54 -18.74 11.45 -0.62
C ARG A 54 -18.19 10.77 0.64
N TYR A 55 -17.68 9.54 0.53
CA TYR A 55 -17.11 8.78 1.64
C TYR A 55 -15.58 8.75 1.59
N TYR A 56 -14.99 8.61 0.42
CA TYR A 56 -13.54 8.50 0.25
C TYR A 56 -12.99 9.65 -0.59
N LYS A 57 -11.81 10.13 -0.23
CA LYS A 57 -11.03 11.07 -1.03
C LYS A 57 -9.69 10.46 -1.41
N CYS A 58 -9.25 10.70 -2.63
CA CYS A 58 -7.88 10.39 -3.05
C CYS A 58 -6.96 11.45 -2.45
N VAL A 59 -5.92 10.98 -1.75
CA VAL A 59 -4.96 11.85 -1.04
C VAL A 59 -3.63 11.87 -1.76
N ALA A 60 -3.21 10.73 -2.32
CA ALA A 60 -2.00 10.63 -3.12
C ALA A 60 -2.16 9.53 -4.17
N HIS A 61 -1.49 9.68 -5.32
CA HIS A 61 -1.49 8.69 -6.39
C HIS A 61 -0.21 8.76 -7.22
N SER A 62 0.05 7.67 -7.94
CA SER A 62 0.98 7.61 -9.06
C SER A 62 0.31 6.90 -10.23
N SER A 63 0.52 7.36 -11.46
CA SER A 63 -0.09 6.78 -12.65
C SER A 63 0.90 6.76 -13.81
N ALA A 64 1.15 5.58 -14.38
CA ALA A 64 2.01 5.48 -15.55
C ALA A 64 1.33 6.10 -16.78
N THR A 65 2.12 6.75 -17.64
CA THR A 65 1.64 7.41 -18.87
C THR A 65 0.88 6.44 -19.80
N ASN A 66 1.31 5.18 -19.86
CA ASN A 66 0.71 4.14 -20.69
C ASN A 66 -0.57 3.52 -20.09
N LYS A 67 -1.05 4.01 -18.94
CA LYS A 67 -2.19 3.49 -18.17
C LYS A 67 -2.09 2.04 -17.71
N MET A 68 -0.94 1.38 -17.86
CA MET A 68 -0.84 -0.03 -17.49
C MET A 68 -0.53 -0.23 -16.01
N LYS A 69 -0.17 0.84 -15.30
CA LYS A 69 0.21 0.80 -13.87
C LYS A 69 -0.34 2.02 -13.18
N GLY A 70 -0.61 1.87 -11.90
CA GLY A 70 -0.92 2.99 -11.05
C GLY A 70 -1.23 2.52 -9.65
N VAL A 71 -0.82 3.33 -8.69
CA VAL A 71 -1.07 3.13 -7.27
C VAL A 71 -1.80 4.35 -6.71
N LEU A 72 -2.69 4.15 -5.74
CA LEU A 72 -3.32 5.26 -5.03
C LEU A 72 -3.53 5.00 -3.56
N ILE A 73 -3.77 6.08 -2.85
CA ILE A 73 -4.12 6.10 -1.44
C ILE A 73 -5.43 6.87 -1.26
N LEU A 74 -6.46 6.18 -0.75
CA LEU A 74 -7.75 6.76 -0.36
C LEU A 74 -7.85 6.90 1.15
N PHE A 75 -8.47 7.97 1.60
CA PHE A 75 -8.84 8.15 3.01
C PHE A 75 -10.36 8.30 3.15
N ASP A 76 -10.93 7.71 4.20
CA ASP A 76 -12.29 8.02 4.65
C ASP A 76 -12.36 9.51 5.04
N ARG A 77 -13.29 10.23 4.40
CA ARG A 77 -13.53 11.66 4.65
C ARG A 77 -14.01 11.95 6.07
N LYS A 78 -14.56 10.96 6.78
CA LYS A 78 -14.94 11.11 8.19
C LYS A 78 -13.75 11.06 9.15
N ARG A 79 -12.60 10.55 8.71
CA ARG A 79 -11.39 10.57 9.54
C ARG A 79 -10.76 11.95 9.49
N HIS A 80 -10.44 12.45 10.68
CA HIS A 80 -9.64 13.65 10.81
C HIS A 80 -8.17 13.27 10.64
N PHE A 81 -7.52 13.94 9.70
CA PHE A 81 -6.10 13.81 9.44
C PHE A 81 -5.57 15.10 8.84
N GLN A 82 -4.31 15.37 9.10
CA GLN A 82 -3.56 16.44 8.46
C GLN A 82 -2.51 15.81 7.55
N VAL A 83 -2.41 16.26 6.31
CA VAL A 83 -1.32 15.86 5.40
C VAL A 83 -0.13 16.77 5.68
N GLU A 84 1.04 16.18 5.92
CA GLU A 84 2.31 16.91 6.09
C GLU A 84 3.12 16.91 4.79
N GLY A 85 3.01 15.86 3.97
CA GLY A 85 3.70 15.75 2.69
C GLY A 85 3.30 14.49 1.92
N SER A 86 3.77 14.40 0.69
CA SER A 86 3.56 13.25 -0.19
C SER A 86 4.59 13.25 -1.29
N ASP A 87 4.97 12.07 -1.77
CA ASP A 87 5.78 11.92 -2.97
C ASP A 87 5.38 10.65 -3.74
N HIS A 88 5.79 10.56 -4.99
CA HIS A 88 5.42 9.49 -5.91
C HIS A 88 6.47 9.27 -6.99
N ASP A 89 6.43 8.10 -7.63
CA ASP A 89 7.17 7.87 -8.87
C ASP A 89 6.35 8.26 -10.10
N ASP A 90 7.02 8.42 -11.25
CA ASP A 90 6.35 8.61 -12.54
C ASP A 90 5.92 7.29 -13.21
N ALA A 91 6.41 6.15 -12.69
CA ALA A 91 6.20 4.84 -13.30
C ALA A 91 4.90 4.14 -12.85
N GLY A 92 4.10 4.77 -11.99
CA GLY A 92 2.84 4.20 -11.53
C GLY A 92 3.01 3.10 -10.48
N ARG A 93 4.13 3.06 -9.76
CA ARG A 93 4.50 1.93 -8.87
C ARG A 93 4.66 2.30 -7.42
N PHE A 94 4.84 3.58 -7.09
CA PHE A 94 5.10 4.01 -5.74
C PHE A 94 4.44 5.34 -5.44
N VAL A 95 3.77 5.40 -4.29
CA VAL A 95 3.31 6.66 -3.73
C VAL A 95 3.30 6.55 -2.21
N PHE A 96 3.64 7.64 -1.53
CA PHE A 96 3.42 7.76 -0.10
C PHE A 96 2.77 9.09 0.28
N VAL A 97 2.18 9.13 1.47
CA VAL A 97 1.70 10.34 2.13
C VAL A 97 2.04 10.29 3.61
N THR A 98 2.64 11.37 4.11
CA THR A 98 2.88 11.59 5.55
C THR A 98 1.74 12.39 6.14
N THR A 99 1.28 11.97 7.32
CA THR A 99 0.09 12.52 7.96
C THR A 99 0.21 12.57 9.47
N VAL A 100 -0.59 13.44 10.09
CA VAL A 100 -0.88 13.40 11.53
C VAL A 100 -2.32 12.94 11.73
N ILE A 101 -2.49 11.83 12.45
CA ILE A 101 -3.79 11.25 12.81
C ILE A 101 -3.81 11.02 14.32
N ASN A 102 -4.77 11.61 15.04
CA ASN A 102 -4.86 11.52 16.51
C ASN A 102 -3.54 11.85 17.23
N HIS A 103 -2.84 12.89 16.79
CA HIS A 103 -1.53 13.32 17.29
C HIS A 103 -0.36 12.36 17.01
N SER A 104 -0.57 11.29 16.25
CA SER A 104 0.48 10.39 15.80
C SER A 104 0.89 10.71 14.37
N LYS A 105 2.20 10.82 14.14
CA LYS A 105 2.80 10.90 12.80
C LYS A 105 2.78 9.52 12.13
N MET A 106 2.11 9.41 10.99
CA MET A 106 1.98 8.17 10.22
C MET A 106 2.28 8.42 8.74
N CYS A 107 3.01 7.50 8.11
CA CYS A 107 3.23 7.48 6.68
C CYS A 107 2.52 6.27 6.07
N PHE A 108 1.72 6.50 5.04
CA PHE A 108 1.07 5.44 4.28
C PHE A 108 1.72 5.35 2.91
N ALA A 109 2.17 4.15 2.52
CA ALA A 109 2.77 3.92 1.22
C ALA A 109 2.06 2.78 0.47
N SER A 110 1.80 3.00 -0.82
CA SER A 110 1.26 2.01 -1.74
C SER A 110 2.32 1.64 -2.77
N ILE A 111 2.68 0.36 -2.85
CA ILE A 111 3.78 -0.15 -3.69
C ILE A 111 3.27 -1.21 -4.68
N TYR A 112 3.67 -1.10 -5.94
CA TYR A 112 3.45 -2.11 -6.97
C TYR A 112 4.77 -2.52 -7.64
N CYS A 113 5.33 -3.64 -7.20
CA CYS A 113 6.63 -4.08 -7.66
C CYS A 113 6.63 -4.52 -9.14
N PRO A 114 7.76 -4.36 -9.84
CA PRO A 114 7.91 -4.90 -11.18
C PRO A 114 7.83 -6.43 -11.23
N ASN A 115 7.15 -6.96 -12.26
CA ASN A 115 7.08 -8.40 -12.54
C ASN A 115 8.44 -9.00 -12.88
N VAL A 116 9.33 -8.21 -13.50
CA VAL A 116 10.73 -8.57 -13.70
C VAL A 116 11.50 -8.11 -12.47
N PRO A 117 12.20 -8.99 -11.75
CA PRO A 117 12.95 -8.61 -10.56
C PRO A 117 13.90 -7.44 -10.83
N ASP A 118 13.74 -6.38 -10.05
CA ASP A 118 14.62 -5.21 -10.05
C ASP A 118 15.16 -5.07 -8.63
N SER A 119 16.45 -5.37 -8.47
CA SER A 119 17.14 -5.31 -7.17
C SER A 119 17.26 -3.89 -6.63
N ASN A 120 17.16 -2.87 -7.48
CA ASN A 120 17.28 -1.46 -7.09
C ASN A 120 15.94 -0.84 -6.71
N PHE A 121 14.82 -1.35 -7.23
CA PHE A 121 13.49 -0.77 -6.99
C PHE A 121 13.16 -0.72 -5.50
N LEU A 122 13.16 -1.87 -4.82
CA LEU A 122 12.86 -1.93 -3.39
C LEU A 122 13.93 -1.18 -2.58
N SER A 123 15.21 -1.32 -2.92
CA SER A 123 16.27 -0.59 -2.19
C SER A 123 16.11 0.92 -2.27
N SER A 124 15.62 1.46 -3.39
CA SER A 124 15.43 2.90 -3.56
C SER A 124 14.24 3.38 -2.73
N ILE A 125 13.13 2.66 -2.76
CA ILE A 125 11.96 2.95 -1.92
C ILE A 125 12.32 2.82 -0.42
N SER A 126 13.08 1.80 -0.04
CA SER A 126 13.52 1.62 1.34
C SER A 126 14.32 2.80 1.85
N LYS A 127 15.22 3.39 1.05
CA LYS A 127 15.97 4.59 1.43
C LYS A 127 15.03 5.76 1.72
N ILE A 128 14.09 6.02 0.80
CA ILE A 128 13.08 7.09 0.94
C ILE A 128 12.27 6.90 2.22
N LEU A 129 11.78 5.68 2.48
CA LEU A 129 10.95 5.41 3.66
C LEU A 129 11.75 5.43 4.97
N LEU A 130 13.04 5.05 4.94
CA LEU A 130 13.90 5.09 6.13
C LEU A 130 14.23 6.52 6.57
N ASP A 131 14.26 7.47 5.63
CA ASP A 131 14.43 8.90 5.94
C ASP A 131 13.20 9.48 6.68
N LEU A 132 12.05 8.79 6.64
CA LEU A 132 10.83 9.13 7.36
C LEU A 132 10.79 8.49 8.76
N SER A 133 11.93 8.40 9.45
CA SER A 133 12.06 7.66 10.72
C SER A 133 11.20 8.17 11.88
N GLU A 134 10.70 9.41 11.81
CA GLU A 134 9.78 9.98 12.79
C GLU A 134 8.30 9.57 12.58
N TYR A 135 8.00 8.92 11.46
CA TYR A 135 6.66 8.47 11.10
C TYR A 135 6.49 6.98 11.36
N GLN A 136 5.34 6.58 11.90
CA GLN A 136 4.93 5.19 11.86
C GLN A 136 4.62 4.79 10.40
N LEU A 137 5.41 3.87 9.84
CA LEU A 137 5.28 3.43 8.46
C LEU A 137 4.21 2.34 8.32
N VAL A 138 3.24 2.57 7.44
CA VAL A 138 2.23 1.60 7.03
C VAL A 138 2.36 1.40 5.52
N VAL A 139 2.91 0.26 5.13
CA VAL A 139 3.19 -0.06 3.73
C VAL A 139 2.29 -1.18 3.27
N GLY A 140 1.54 -0.95 2.20
CA GLY A 140 0.74 -1.94 1.50
C GLY A 140 1.18 -2.03 0.05
N GLY A 141 1.09 -3.21 -0.53
CA GLY A 141 1.51 -3.37 -1.92
C GLY A 141 1.34 -4.77 -2.44
N ASP A 142 1.44 -4.87 -3.76
CA ASP A 142 1.71 -6.13 -4.44
C ASP A 142 3.21 -6.16 -4.75
N PHE A 143 3.92 -6.98 -3.97
CA PHE A 143 5.35 -7.04 -4.03
C PHE A 143 5.87 -7.91 -5.17
N ASN A 144 5.01 -8.68 -5.87
CA ASN A 144 5.29 -9.54 -7.04
C ASN A 144 6.67 -10.26 -7.10
N GLN A 145 7.38 -10.31 -5.98
CA GLN A 145 8.65 -10.94 -5.77
C GLN A 145 8.41 -11.99 -4.70
N VAL A 146 8.87 -13.20 -4.99
CA VAL A 146 8.93 -14.29 -4.02
C VAL A 146 9.84 -13.82 -2.90
N CYS A 147 9.26 -13.40 -1.78
CA CYS A 147 10.02 -12.92 -0.64
C CYS A 147 10.56 -14.10 0.15
N ASN A 148 9.88 -15.24 0.19
CA ASN A 148 10.44 -16.49 0.71
C ASN A 148 9.92 -17.68 -0.09
N SER A 149 10.79 -18.39 -0.82
CA SER A 149 10.39 -19.58 -1.58
C SER A 149 9.82 -20.71 -0.69
N GLN A 150 10.07 -20.67 0.63
CA GLN A 150 9.54 -21.63 1.60
C GLN A 150 8.20 -21.23 2.22
N LEU A 151 7.82 -19.95 2.22
CA LEU A 151 6.53 -19.48 2.78
C LEU A 151 5.53 -19.06 1.70
N ASP A 152 6.01 -18.59 0.54
CA ASP A 152 5.17 -17.99 -0.51
C ASP A 152 4.75 -18.98 -1.61
N ARG A 153 5.24 -20.22 -1.60
CA ARG A 153 4.87 -21.23 -2.62
C ARG A 153 4.50 -22.58 -2.00
N THR A 154 3.44 -23.18 -2.53
CA THR A 154 3.16 -24.62 -2.38
C THR A 154 4.09 -25.51 -3.21
N HIS A 155 4.96 -24.94 -4.06
CA HIS A 155 5.97 -25.67 -4.82
C HIS A 155 7.32 -24.93 -4.89
N VAL A 156 8.35 -25.63 -4.42
CA VAL A 156 9.74 -25.15 -4.29
C VAL A 156 10.41 -25.06 -5.65
N SER A 157 11.03 -23.93 -5.97
CA SER A 157 12.23 -23.92 -6.80
C SER A 157 13.26 -22.95 -6.22
N CYS A 158 14.43 -23.50 -5.94
CA CYS A 158 15.54 -22.88 -5.24
C CYS A 158 16.26 -21.86 -6.13
N HIS A 159 16.40 -20.62 -5.67
CA HIS A 159 17.44 -19.69 -6.14
C HIS A 159 18.03 -19.00 -4.91
N SER A 160 19.34 -19.12 -4.75
CA SER A 160 20.12 -18.65 -3.60
C SER A 160 20.23 -17.12 -3.58
N GLN A 161 19.74 -16.49 -2.51
CA GLN A 161 19.98 -15.08 -2.19
C GLN A 161 21.22 -14.95 -1.30
N THR A 162 21.99 -13.87 -1.47
CA THR A 162 23.20 -13.59 -0.67
C THR A 162 22.87 -12.96 0.68
N ASP A 163 23.61 -13.32 1.73
CA ASP A 163 23.39 -12.92 3.13
C ASP A 163 23.32 -11.40 3.34
N GLN A 164 24.00 -10.61 2.49
CA GLN A 164 23.98 -9.15 2.55
C GLN A 164 22.61 -8.55 2.16
N GLN A 165 21.85 -9.23 1.31
CA GLN A 165 20.50 -8.81 0.93
C GLN A 165 19.48 -9.23 1.99
N LEU A 166 19.71 -10.38 2.64
CA LEU A 166 18.86 -10.92 3.70
C LEU A 166 18.87 -10.02 4.96
N TRP A 167 20.03 -9.52 5.43
CA TRP A 167 20.03 -8.63 6.61
C TRP A 167 19.35 -7.29 6.35
N ARG A 168 19.54 -6.68 5.17
CA ARG A 168 18.87 -5.42 4.82
C ARG A 168 17.35 -5.59 4.78
N ARG A 169 16.89 -6.77 4.34
CA ARG A 169 15.49 -7.19 4.34
C ARG A 169 14.94 -7.41 5.75
N GLU A 170 15.65 -8.13 6.62
CA GLU A 170 15.25 -8.31 8.02
C GLU A 170 15.16 -6.96 8.76
N THR A 171 16.08 -6.02 8.51
CA THR A 171 15.97 -4.64 9.05
C THR A 171 14.81 -3.83 8.46
N PHE A 172 14.45 -4.04 7.19
CA PHE A 172 13.31 -3.36 6.54
C PHE A 172 11.98 -3.87 7.10
N TYR A 173 11.82 -5.19 7.25
CA TYR A 173 10.61 -5.81 7.80
C TYR A 173 10.49 -5.72 9.32
N SER A 174 11.59 -5.60 10.07
CA SER A 174 11.54 -5.41 11.53
C SER A 174 11.20 -3.96 11.95
N ARG A 175 11.45 -2.97 11.08
CA ARG A 175 11.14 -1.54 11.34
C ARG A 175 9.83 -1.07 10.69
N ILE A 176 9.26 -1.86 9.78
CA ILE A 176 8.01 -1.57 9.09
C ILE A 176 7.01 -2.63 9.51
N SER A 177 5.84 -2.23 10.00
CA SER A 177 4.75 -3.17 10.20
C SER A 177 4.18 -3.57 8.82
N VAL A 178 4.86 -4.49 8.13
CA VAL A 178 4.38 -5.09 6.88
C VAL A 178 3.47 -6.25 7.26
N TYR A 179 2.17 -6.06 7.14
CA TYR A 179 1.20 -7.10 7.43
C TYR A 179 0.76 -7.77 6.13
N ASN A 180 1.48 -8.80 5.73
CA ASN A 180 1.02 -9.76 4.72
C ASN A 180 0.16 -10.81 5.42
N ILE A 181 -1.15 -10.58 5.49
CA ILE A 181 -2.11 -11.62 5.89
C ILE A 181 -2.96 -11.94 4.65
N PRO A 182 -2.74 -13.09 3.98
CA PRO A 182 -3.62 -13.54 2.91
C PRO A 182 -4.96 -13.94 3.52
N GLN A 183 -6.03 -13.18 3.21
CA GLN A 183 -7.40 -13.65 3.45
C GLN A 183 -8.16 -13.73 2.15
N ASN A 184 -8.71 -14.93 1.92
CA ASN A 184 -9.73 -15.36 0.96
C ASN A 184 -9.75 -14.73 -0.44
N LYS A 185 -9.64 -15.61 -1.44
CA LYS A 185 -9.83 -15.31 -2.86
C LYS A 185 -11.30 -15.01 -3.15
N ASP A 186 -11.77 -13.81 -2.83
CA ASP A 186 -12.94 -13.26 -3.53
C ASP A 186 -12.51 -13.00 -4.98
N VAL A 187 -13.26 -13.57 -5.93
CA VAL A 187 -12.89 -13.78 -7.36
C VAL A 187 -12.56 -12.50 -8.15
N HIS A 188 -12.64 -11.32 -7.53
CA HIS A 188 -12.44 -10.02 -8.17
C HIS A 188 -11.38 -9.11 -7.53
N TYR A 189 -10.92 -9.37 -6.30
CA TYR A 189 -9.93 -8.54 -5.62
C TYR A 189 -9.03 -9.40 -4.74
N HIS A 190 -7.73 -9.14 -4.73
CA HIS A 190 -6.84 -9.71 -3.70
C HIS A 190 -6.84 -8.76 -2.50
N GLN A 191 -7.25 -9.29 -1.34
CA GLN A 191 -7.41 -8.56 -0.09
C GLN A 191 -6.22 -8.84 0.83
N TYR A 192 -5.60 -7.77 1.32
CA TYR A 192 -4.65 -7.82 2.44
C TYR A 192 -5.13 -6.81 3.49
N SER A 193 -5.68 -7.31 4.58
CA SER A 193 -6.16 -6.47 5.69
C SER A 193 -5.06 -6.29 6.72
N VAL A 194 -4.82 -5.03 7.10
CA VAL A 194 -3.89 -4.69 8.18
C VAL A 194 -4.70 -4.19 9.37
N HIS A 195 -4.69 -4.96 10.47
CA HIS A 195 -5.17 -4.50 11.76
C HIS A 195 -3.96 -3.97 12.55
N CYS A 196 -3.85 -2.64 12.67
CA CYS A 196 -2.84 -2.04 13.54
C CYS A 196 -3.28 -2.22 15.00
N LEU A 197 -2.83 -3.31 15.64
CA LEU A 197 -2.97 -3.48 17.09
C LEU A 197 -2.02 -2.50 17.78
N TRP A 198 -2.59 -1.63 18.59
CA TRP A 198 -1.85 -0.71 19.44
C TRP A 198 -1.20 -1.53 20.56
N SER A 199 0.14 -1.57 20.61
CA SER A 199 0.84 -1.99 21.82
C SER A 199 1.71 -0.83 22.28
N PRO A 200 1.45 -0.23 23.46
CA PRO A 200 2.35 0.74 24.03
C PRO A 200 3.60 -0.01 24.46
N LEU A 201 4.69 0.10 23.70
CA LEU A 201 6.00 -0.22 24.25
C LEU A 201 6.37 0.91 25.21
N ILE A 202 5.96 0.68 26.46
CA ILE A 202 6.53 1.29 27.65
C ILE A 202 7.97 0.77 27.77
N ASN A 203 8.93 1.63 27.46
CA ASN A 203 10.08 2.03 28.29
C ASN A 203 11.12 2.78 27.45
#